data_AF-A0A4R4RDU8-F1
#
_entry.id   AF-A0A4R4RDU8-F1
#
_cell.length_a   1.000
_cell.length_b   1.000
_cell.length_c   1.000
_cell.angle_alpha   90.00
_cell.angle_beta   90.00
_cell.angle_gamma   90.00
#
_symmetry.space_group_name_H-M   'P 1'
#
loop_
_entity.id
_entity.type
_entity.pdbx_description
1 polymer ?
#
loop_
_entity_poly.entity_id
_entity_poly.type
_entity_poly.pdbx_seq_one_letter_code
_entity_poly.pdbx_strand_id
1 'polypeptide(L)'
;MTDQPAWQLILTAARELAKHKLDFSRAELIDEVQRLEPTRHPQSLGPVIQGMTRDTTGGPPSPCGTPLIRVGRGRYKLADSSRPPSSPTAQPAIPAQRPSAQLTPAESGVNRVDIALIGCVKTKLDHPVSARDLYISPLFIRRRAYVERHALRYYILSAEHGLVLPETVLAPYDTALAEQSKDYRRAWGQWVVAKLIRAEGQVRDRVIEIHAGDEYVRAITLLLTQAGAKVRRPLAGLPLGEQLAWYDRQPQPPAPEQPMALATQPRQTVRPLALTGIPVPARPDARAIVAALLTYGREHQAERAGTPPRFTPHPEANALILTNPFAFLLAVIFDQGIPAERAWQAPYDLRQRLGHLDPARMAAEPAQVHAAVAQPRALHRFVNNMPGWLVAAALIVVNEYGGEAGRIWAGEPRAADLAARLRRFPGIAQKKSAMAVEILARDLAVPIQELSGTDIAYDVHVRRVFLRTRLAERDDLDHMVEVARWLHPGRPGELDYPAWLIGRRWCGPGTPDCGTCPLRSICPKDIAQAAAV
;
A
#
# COMPACT_ATOMS: atom_id res chain seq x y z
N MET A 1 49.19 19.84 -1.57
CA MET A 1 48.59 18.53 -1.88
C MET A 1 47.47 18.79 -2.86
N THR A 2 47.64 18.38 -4.12
CA THR A 2 46.68 18.59 -5.20
C THR A 2 45.46 17.68 -4.96
N ASP A 3 44.27 18.26 -4.74
CA ASP A 3 43.03 17.49 -4.55
C ASP A 3 42.72 16.70 -5.82
N GLN A 4 42.87 15.38 -5.76
CA GLN A 4 42.75 14.54 -6.95
C GLN A 4 41.28 14.51 -7.41
N PRO A 5 40.95 14.86 -8.66
CA PRO A 5 39.57 14.91 -9.13
C PRO A 5 38.82 13.59 -8.91
N ALA A 6 37.55 13.68 -8.48
CA ALA A 6 36.74 12.50 -8.13
C ALA A 6 36.72 11.42 -9.23
N TRP A 7 36.71 11.82 -10.50
CA TRP A 7 36.74 10.86 -11.62
C TRP A 7 38.04 10.05 -11.70
N GLN A 8 39.20 10.63 -11.34
CA GLN A 8 40.48 9.92 -11.31
C GLN A 8 40.52 8.89 -10.18
N LEU A 9 40.01 9.26 -9.01
CA LEU A 9 39.88 8.36 -7.86
C LEU A 9 38.95 7.19 -8.20
N ILE A 10 37.79 7.47 -8.80
CA ILE A 10 36.82 6.46 -9.24
C ILE A 10 37.44 5.52 -10.29
N LEU A 11 38.17 6.05 -11.27
CA LEU A 11 38.83 5.23 -12.29
C LEU A 11 39.94 4.34 -11.69
N THR A 12 40.70 4.88 -10.74
CA THR A 12 41.75 4.14 -10.03
C THR A 12 41.15 3.01 -9.19
N ALA A 13 40.12 3.31 -8.39
CA ALA A 13 39.38 2.32 -7.61
C ALA A 13 38.75 1.22 -8.49
N ALA A 14 38.16 1.61 -9.63
CA ALA A 14 37.58 0.65 -10.57
C ALA A 14 38.64 -0.28 -11.20
N ARG A 15 39.85 0.22 -11.48
CA ARG A 15 40.97 -0.60 -11.97
C ARG A 15 41.48 -1.58 -10.92
N GLU A 16 41.63 -1.13 -9.67
CA GLU A 16 42.05 -2.01 -8.58
C GLU A 16 41.04 -3.14 -8.34
N LEU A 17 39.74 -2.82 -8.30
CA LEU A 17 38.69 -3.82 -8.18
C LEU A 17 38.68 -4.81 -9.36
N ALA A 18 38.93 -4.34 -10.58
CA ALA A 18 38.94 -5.16 -11.79
C ALA A 18 40.12 -6.15 -11.85
N LYS A 19 41.22 -5.95 -11.10
CA LYS A 19 42.33 -6.92 -11.04
C LYS A 19 41.92 -8.26 -10.42
N HIS A 20 40.93 -8.24 -9.53
CA HIS A 20 40.56 -9.39 -8.72
C HIS A 20 39.07 -9.76 -8.83
N LYS A 21 38.27 -8.96 -9.54
CA LYS A 21 36.82 -9.17 -9.71
C LYS A 21 36.38 -8.93 -11.15
N LEU A 22 35.53 -9.82 -11.67
CA LEU A 22 34.89 -9.69 -12.99
C LEU A 22 33.89 -8.52 -13.04
N ASP A 23 33.21 -8.25 -11.92
CA ASP A 23 32.33 -7.09 -11.71
C ASP A 23 32.31 -6.69 -10.22
N PHE A 24 31.93 -5.44 -9.95
CA PHE A 24 31.91 -4.86 -8.61
C PHE A 24 30.69 -3.96 -8.40
N SER A 25 30.21 -3.88 -7.17
CA SER A 25 29.06 -3.06 -6.79
C SER A 25 29.45 -1.59 -6.63
N ARG A 26 28.43 -0.71 -6.65
CA ARG A 26 28.59 0.72 -6.35
C ARG A 26 29.19 0.97 -4.97
N ALA A 27 28.80 0.16 -3.98
CA ALA A 27 29.29 0.27 -2.62
C ALA A 27 30.79 -0.07 -2.58
N GLU A 28 31.18 -1.20 -3.16
CA GLU A 28 32.60 -1.60 -3.24
C GLU A 28 33.46 -0.55 -3.97
N LEU A 29 32.92 0.09 -5.02
CA LEU A 29 33.61 1.17 -5.72
C LEU A 29 33.76 2.43 -4.85
N ILE A 30 32.73 2.79 -4.08
CA ILE A 30 32.77 3.94 -3.17
C ILE A 30 33.73 3.66 -2.00
N ASP A 31 33.66 2.47 -1.42
CA ASP A 31 34.52 2.03 -0.32
C ASP A 31 36.00 2.07 -0.75
N GLU A 32 36.31 1.61 -1.97
CA GLU A 32 37.66 1.66 -2.51
C GLU A 32 38.13 3.09 -2.80
N VAL A 33 37.25 3.99 -3.25
CA VAL A 33 37.58 5.43 -3.38
C VAL A 33 37.88 6.06 -2.03
N GLN A 34 37.09 5.73 -0.99
CA GLN A 34 37.32 6.23 0.36
C GLN A 34 38.57 5.62 1.01
N ARG A 35 38.98 4.42 0.60
CA ARG A 35 40.28 3.85 1.00
C ARG A 35 41.45 4.65 0.43
N LEU A 36 41.32 5.14 -0.81
CA LEU A 36 42.33 5.97 -1.47
C LEU A 36 42.33 7.42 -0.94
N GLU A 37 41.15 7.98 -0.64
CA GLU A 37 40.97 9.34 -0.13
C GLU A 37 39.87 9.37 0.96
N PRO A 38 40.22 9.12 2.25
CA PRO A 38 39.25 8.98 3.34
C PRO A 38 38.38 10.21 3.61
N THR A 39 38.84 11.39 3.19
CA THR A 39 38.13 12.65 3.35
C THR A 39 36.99 12.84 2.35
N ARG A 40 36.87 11.97 1.32
CA ARG A 40 35.88 12.10 0.27
C ARG A 40 34.50 11.58 0.70
N HIS A 41 33.50 12.45 0.62
CA HIS A 41 32.14 12.12 1.05
C HIS A 41 31.40 11.21 0.04
N PRO A 42 30.77 10.09 0.45
CA PRO A 42 30.14 9.11 -0.44
C PRO A 42 29.09 9.69 -1.40
N GLN A 43 28.33 10.68 -0.93
CA GLN A 43 27.26 11.30 -1.73
C GLN A 43 27.79 12.12 -2.91
N SER A 44 29.05 12.58 -2.85
CA SER A 44 29.70 13.35 -3.93
C SER A 44 30.11 12.49 -5.14
N LEU A 45 30.29 11.17 -4.92
CA LEU A 45 30.76 10.23 -5.94
C LEU A 45 29.65 9.74 -6.85
N GLY A 46 28.40 9.79 -6.36
CA GLY A 46 27.25 9.21 -7.02
C GLY A 46 26.97 9.75 -8.42
N PRO A 47 26.88 11.09 -8.59
CA PRO A 47 26.70 11.70 -9.90
C PRO A 47 27.88 11.46 -10.84
N VAL A 48 29.12 11.43 -10.32
CA VAL A 48 30.33 11.23 -11.13
C VAL A 48 30.43 9.79 -11.65
N ILE A 49 30.13 8.79 -10.80
CA ILE A 49 30.02 7.39 -11.22
C ILE A 49 28.96 7.24 -12.33
N GLN A 50 27.84 7.96 -12.21
CA GLN A 50 26.79 7.96 -13.23
C GLN A 50 27.31 8.55 -14.55
N GLY A 51 27.94 9.72 -14.52
CA GLY A 51 28.57 10.34 -15.70
C GLY A 51 29.71 9.54 -16.33
N MET A 52 30.30 8.59 -15.58
CA MET A 52 31.33 7.65 -16.04
C MET A 52 30.76 6.30 -16.52
N THR A 53 29.44 6.10 -16.52
CA THR A 53 28.79 4.83 -16.90
C THR A 53 28.16 4.92 -18.29
N ARG A 54 28.48 3.96 -19.17
CA ARG A 54 27.90 3.87 -20.53
C ARG A 54 26.38 3.76 -20.51
N ASP A 55 25.76 4.38 -21.51
CA ASP A 55 24.33 4.29 -21.78
C ASP A 55 23.43 4.65 -20.58
N THR A 56 23.95 5.50 -19.67
CA THR A 56 23.17 6.08 -18.58
C THR A 56 22.82 7.53 -18.90
N THR A 57 21.56 7.91 -18.62
CA THR A 57 21.10 9.30 -18.75
C THR A 57 21.27 10.02 -17.40
N GLY A 58 21.98 11.16 -17.40
CA GLY A 58 22.24 12.00 -16.21
C GLY A 58 23.63 11.83 -15.59
N GLY A 59 24.08 12.84 -14.82
CA GLY A 59 25.44 12.95 -14.26
C GLY A 59 26.35 13.88 -15.09
N PRO A 60 27.35 14.56 -14.49
CA PRO A 60 28.27 15.42 -15.22
C PRO A 60 29.19 14.59 -16.15
N PRO A 61 29.46 15.04 -17.38
CA PRO A 61 30.36 14.34 -18.29
C PRO A 61 31.77 14.23 -17.68
N SER A 62 32.36 13.04 -17.77
CA SER A 62 33.69 12.78 -17.20
C SER A 62 34.80 12.97 -18.24
N PRO A 63 35.96 13.54 -17.88
CA PRO A 63 37.11 13.67 -18.78
C PRO A 63 37.66 12.34 -19.32
N CYS A 64 37.37 11.22 -18.66
CA CYS A 64 37.75 9.87 -19.11
C CYS A 64 36.63 9.15 -19.88
N GLY A 65 35.57 9.86 -20.26
CA GLY A 65 34.40 9.29 -20.93
C GLY A 65 33.61 8.36 -20.02
N THR A 66 33.17 7.22 -20.57
CA THR A 66 32.33 6.24 -19.88
C THR A 66 33.03 4.88 -19.72
N PRO A 67 34.06 4.79 -18.85
CA PRO A 67 34.83 3.57 -18.67
C PRO A 67 34.07 2.47 -17.91
N LEU A 68 32.94 2.78 -17.26
CA LEU A 68 32.13 1.81 -16.52
C LEU A 68 30.99 1.27 -17.39
N ILE A 69 30.83 -0.04 -17.41
CA ILE A 69 29.70 -0.73 -18.05
C ILE A 69 28.80 -1.28 -16.96
N ARG A 70 27.52 -0.90 -16.98
CA ARG A 70 26.53 -1.43 -16.04
C ARG A 70 26.13 -2.85 -16.46
N VAL A 71 26.39 -3.83 -15.58
CA VAL A 71 26.07 -5.26 -15.83
C VAL A 71 24.87 -5.75 -14.99
N GLY A 72 24.39 -4.93 -14.06
CA GLY A 72 23.22 -5.21 -13.22
C GLY A 72 22.83 -4.00 -12.39
N ARG A 73 21.75 -4.08 -11.58
CA ARG A 73 21.35 -2.96 -10.71
C ARG A 73 22.44 -2.67 -9.67
N GLY A 74 23.19 -1.58 -9.88
CA GLY A 74 24.27 -1.15 -9.00
C GLY A 74 25.57 -1.95 -9.14
N ARG A 75 25.72 -2.74 -10.21
CA ARG A 75 26.95 -3.48 -10.52
C ARG A 75 27.59 -2.98 -11.80
N TYR A 76 28.91 -2.88 -11.79
CA TYR A 76 29.73 -2.29 -12.83
C TYR A 76 30.89 -3.23 -13.16
N LYS A 77 31.29 -3.23 -14.42
CA LYS A 77 32.60 -3.74 -14.85
C LYS A 77 33.37 -2.62 -15.54
N LEU A 78 34.69 -2.66 -15.45
CA LEU A 78 35.53 -1.76 -16.23
C LEU A 78 35.52 -2.23 -17.69
N ALA A 79 35.33 -1.30 -18.62
CA ALA A 79 35.45 -1.60 -20.02
C ALA A 79 36.89 -1.97 -20.37
N ASP A 80 37.06 -3.10 -21.08
CA ASP A 80 38.36 -3.49 -21.62
C ASP A 80 38.85 -2.42 -22.60
N SER A 81 40.03 -1.85 -22.37
CA SER A 81 40.61 -0.78 -23.20
C SER A 81 41.16 -1.29 -24.55
N SER A 82 40.70 -2.45 -25.03
CA SER A 82 41.28 -3.18 -26.16
C SER A 82 40.28 -3.55 -27.28
N ARG A 83 39.12 -2.89 -27.40
CA ARG A 83 38.28 -3.04 -28.60
C ARG A 83 37.37 -1.85 -28.91
N PRO A 84 37.40 -1.28 -30.14
CA PRO A 84 36.51 -0.20 -30.54
C PRO A 84 35.10 -0.72 -30.90
N PRO A 85 34.06 0.16 -30.92
CA PRO A 85 32.68 -0.24 -31.16
C PRO A 85 32.41 -0.41 -32.66
N SER A 86 31.82 -1.54 -33.05
CA SER A 86 31.33 -1.76 -34.42
C SER A 86 29.84 -1.45 -34.54
N SER A 87 29.52 -0.60 -35.52
CA SER A 87 28.19 -0.23 -36.02
C SER A 87 27.49 -1.36 -36.82
N PRO A 88 26.20 -1.22 -37.19
CA PRO A 88 25.31 -2.35 -37.46
C PRO A 88 25.25 -2.73 -38.94
N THR A 89 25.27 -4.03 -39.24
CA THR A 89 24.90 -4.55 -40.56
C THR A 89 24.24 -5.93 -40.48
N ALA A 90 23.06 -5.98 -41.11
CA ALA A 90 22.44 -7.07 -41.88
C ALA A 90 22.56 -8.53 -41.40
N GLN A 91 21.39 -9.13 -41.18
CA GLN A 91 21.16 -10.57 -41.09
C GLN A 91 21.59 -11.31 -42.37
N PRO A 92 21.98 -12.59 -42.23
CA PRO A 92 21.60 -13.61 -43.20
C PRO A 92 20.79 -14.75 -42.55
N ALA A 93 20.02 -15.43 -43.41
CA ALA A 93 18.94 -16.33 -43.07
C ALA A 93 19.26 -17.83 -43.32
N ILE A 94 18.40 -18.70 -42.76
CA ILE A 94 18.04 -20.12 -43.11
C ILE A 94 19.15 -21.20 -42.81
N PRO A 95 18.89 -22.51 -42.49
CA PRO A 95 17.65 -23.29 -42.68
C PRO A 95 17.21 -24.35 -41.62
N ALA A 96 15.89 -24.64 -41.70
CA ALA A 96 15.15 -25.91 -41.66
C ALA A 96 15.57 -27.15 -40.80
N GLN A 97 14.54 -27.60 -40.06
CA GLN A 97 14.05 -28.99 -39.87
C GLN A 97 14.78 -29.98 -38.92
N ARG A 98 14.00 -30.47 -37.95
CA ARG A 98 14.19 -31.72 -37.20
C ARG A 98 13.35 -32.84 -37.84
N PRO A 99 13.74 -34.13 -37.74
CA PRO A 99 12.83 -35.24 -37.96
C PRO A 99 11.95 -35.48 -36.74
N SER A 100 10.71 -35.87 -37.04
CA SER A 100 9.62 -36.22 -36.14
C SER A 100 9.79 -37.61 -35.54
N ALA A 101 9.30 -37.80 -34.30
CA ALA A 101 8.86 -39.09 -33.79
C ALA A 101 7.58 -38.89 -32.97
N GLN A 102 6.47 -39.34 -33.55
CA GLN A 102 5.15 -39.62 -32.96
C GLN A 102 5.27 -40.75 -31.91
N LEU A 103 4.38 -41.03 -30.96
CA LEU A 103 3.15 -40.47 -30.38
C LEU A 103 2.84 -41.44 -29.21
N THR A 104 2.25 -40.98 -28.11
CA THR A 104 1.03 -41.63 -27.58
C THR A 104 0.24 -40.64 -26.72
N PRO A 105 -1.10 -40.68 -26.75
CA PRO A 105 -1.97 -39.62 -26.25
C PRO A 105 -2.54 -39.95 -24.86
N ALA A 106 -2.51 -38.98 -23.95
CA ALA A 106 -3.33 -39.03 -22.75
C ALA A 106 -3.72 -37.62 -22.28
N GLU A 107 -5.05 -37.43 -22.24
CA GLU A 107 -5.80 -36.48 -21.40
C GLU A 107 -5.76 -34.99 -21.75
N SER A 108 -6.70 -34.64 -22.62
CA SER A 108 -7.29 -33.32 -22.77
C SER A 108 -8.00 -32.86 -21.49
N GLY A 109 -7.24 -32.32 -20.55
CA GLY A 109 -7.71 -31.31 -19.60
C GLY A 109 -7.03 -30.01 -19.95
N VAL A 110 -7.77 -28.97 -20.37
CA VAL A 110 -7.19 -27.64 -20.58
C VAL A 110 -6.56 -27.21 -19.26
N ASN A 111 -5.22 -27.18 -19.22
CA ASN A 111 -4.40 -26.93 -18.03
C ASN A 111 -4.53 -25.47 -17.58
N ARG A 112 -5.71 -25.09 -17.09
CA ARG A 112 -6.04 -23.76 -16.57
C ARG A 112 -5.31 -23.55 -15.24
N VAL A 113 -4.70 -22.39 -15.09
CA VAL A 113 -4.08 -21.96 -13.83
C VAL A 113 -5.21 -21.62 -12.84
N ASP A 114 -5.14 -22.11 -11.60
CA ASP A 114 -6.14 -21.75 -10.58
C ASP A 114 -6.08 -20.25 -10.28
N ILE A 115 -4.88 -19.74 -9.98
CA ILE A 115 -4.67 -18.35 -9.60
C ILE A 115 -3.43 -17.79 -10.29
N ALA A 116 -3.56 -16.62 -10.92
CA ALA A 116 -2.40 -15.90 -11.46
C ALA A 116 -2.11 -14.60 -10.69
N LEU A 117 -0.84 -14.32 -10.44
CA LEU A 117 -0.37 -13.10 -9.78
C LEU A 117 0.47 -12.28 -10.75
N ILE A 118 0.01 -11.09 -11.14
CA ILE A 118 0.72 -10.22 -12.07
C ILE A 118 1.37 -9.04 -11.34
N GLY A 119 2.67 -8.82 -11.55
CA GLY A 119 3.40 -7.72 -10.92
C GLY A 119 3.11 -6.37 -11.57
N CYS A 120 2.94 -5.34 -10.74
CA CYS A 120 2.81 -3.96 -11.20
C CYS A 120 4.08 -3.47 -11.92
N VAL A 121 3.95 -2.36 -12.66
CA VAL A 121 5.06 -1.76 -13.43
C VAL A 121 5.15 -0.25 -13.18
N LYS A 122 6.27 0.35 -13.59
CA LYS A 122 6.54 1.78 -13.37
C LYS A 122 5.54 2.65 -14.14
N THR A 123 5.36 2.39 -15.44
CA THR A 123 4.51 3.17 -16.34
C THR A 123 3.03 2.99 -16.00
N LYS A 124 2.36 4.09 -15.64
CA LYS A 124 0.95 4.13 -15.24
C LYS A 124 0.26 5.30 -15.92
N LEU A 125 -1.07 5.27 -15.98
CA LEU A 125 -1.87 6.47 -16.20
C LEU A 125 -1.66 7.46 -15.05
N ASP A 126 -1.90 8.73 -15.32
CA ASP A 126 -1.72 9.85 -14.40
C ASP A 126 -2.97 10.19 -13.57
N HIS A 127 -4.04 9.39 -13.73
CA HIS A 127 -5.30 9.56 -13.02
C HIS A 127 -5.79 8.23 -12.42
N PRO A 128 -6.65 8.28 -11.39
CA PRO A 128 -7.19 7.07 -10.78
C PRO A 128 -8.06 6.28 -11.75
N VAL A 129 -7.75 5.00 -11.91
CA VAL A 129 -8.53 4.05 -12.72
C VAL A 129 -8.49 2.68 -12.05
N SER A 130 -9.23 1.70 -12.59
CA SER A 130 -9.15 0.32 -12.12
C SER A 130 -7.70 -0.21 -12.19
N ALA A 131 -7.28 -1.03 -11.23
CA ALA A 131 -5.91 -1.51 -11.13
C ALA A 131 -5.47 -2.25 -12.41
N ARG A 132 -6.40 -2.95 -13.07
CA ARG A 132 -6.13 -3.61 -14.36
C ARG A 132 -5.84 -2.64 -15.50
N ASP A 133 -6.35 -1.41 -15.45
CA ASP A 133 -6.19 -0.39 -16.48
C ASP A 133 -5.12 0.65 -16.12
N LEU A 134 -4.73 0.73 -14.85
CA LEU A 134 -3.76 1.71 -14.36
C LEU A 134 -2.38 1.56 -15.00
N TYR A 135 -1.93 0.33 -15.22
CA TYR A 135 -0.57 0.06 -15.68
C TYR A 135 -0.53 -0.17 -17.19
N ILE A 136 0.19 0.70 -17.90
CA ILE A 136 0.12 0.80 -19.36
C ILE A 136 1.38 0.32 -20.09
N SER A 137 2.33 -0.30 -19.39
CA SER A 137 3.54 -0.80 -20.06
C SER A 137 3.21 -1.99 -20.99
N PRO A 138 3.92 -2.18 -22.11
CA PRO A 138 3.71 -3.32 -23.02
C PRO A 138 3.78 -4.69 -22.34
N LEU A 139 4.60 -4.81 -21.29
CA LEU A 139 4.74 -6.02 -20.48
C LEU A 139 3.50 -6.28 -19.62
N PHE A 140 2.95 -5.25 -18.99
CA PHE A 140 1.77 -5.39 -18.14
C PHE A 140 0.52 -5.69 -18.96
N ILE A 141 0.35 -5.01 -20.10
CA ILE A 141 -0.78 -5.25 -21.02
C ILE A 141 -0.79 -6.72 -21.47
N ARG A 142 0.36 -7.29 -21.84
CA ARG A 142 0.48 -8.71 -22.22
C ARG A 142 0.25 -9.67 -21.05
N ARG A 143 0.80 -9.36 -19.87
CA ARG A 143 0.53 -10.10 -18.61
C ARG A 143 -0.96 -10.21 -18.35
N ARG A 144 -1.66 -9.08 -18.34
CA ARG A 144 -3.11 -8.99 -18.12
C ARG A 144 -3.86 -9.82 -19.15
N ALA A 145 -3.59 -9.58 -20.43
CA ALA A 145 -4.27 -10.28 -21.51
C ALA A 145 -4.10 -11.82 -21.43
N TYR A 146 -2.92 -12.30 -21.05
CA TYR A 146 -2.68 -13.72 -20.82
C TYR A 146 -3.47 -14.25 -19.63
N VAL A 147 -3.37 -13.63 -18.45
CA VAL A 147 -4.02 -14.18 -17.24
C VAL A 147 -5.54 -14.13 -17.32
N GLU A 148 -6.13 -13.14 -17.99
CA GLU A 148 -7.58 -13.07 -18.25
C GLU A 148 -8.11 -14.24 -19.08
N ARG A 149 -7.24 -14.86 -19.89
CA ARG A 149 -7.60 -16.03 -20.72
C ARG A 149 -7.29 -17.36 -20.05
N HIS A 150 -6.20 -17.43 -19.31
CA HIS A 150 -5.61 -18.70 -18.87
C HIS A 150 -5.76 -19.01 -17.37
N ALA A 151 -6.14 -18.02 -16.56
CA ALA A 151 -6.36 -18.20 -15.12
C ALA A 151 -7.86 -18.18 -14.76
N LEU A 152 -8.26 -18.97 -13.76
CA LEU A 152 -9.62 -18.89 -13.19
C LEU A 152 -9.82 -17.59 -12.41
N ARG A 153 -8.76 -17.13 -11.72
CA ARG A 153 -8.73 -15.88 -10.97
C ARG A 153 -7.36 -15.23 -11.07
N TYR A 154 -7.31 -13.90 -11.04
CA TYR A 154 -6.02 -13.21 -11.02
C TYR A 154 -6.02 -11.98 -10.12
N TYR A 155 -4.84 -11.65 -9.63
CA TYR A 155 -4.60 -10.50 -8.76
C TYR A 155 -3.38 -9.72 -9.23
N ILE A 156 -3.35 -8.44 -8.87
CA ILE A 156 -2.23 -7.55 -9.15
C ILE A 156 -1.39 -7.39 -7.88
N LEU A 157 -0.08 -7.63 -8.00
CA LEU A 157 0.90 -7.38 -6.96
C LEU A 157 1.40 -5.93 -7.08
N SER A 158 0.88 -5.06 -6.22
CA SER A 158 1.32 -3.68 -6.05
C SER A 158 2.41 -3.59 -4.98
N ALA A 159 3.50 -2.87 -5.27
CA ALA A 159 4.51 -2.56 -4.28
C ALA A 159 3.95 -1.81 -3.06
N GLU A 160 2.95 -0.95 -3.26
CA GLU A 160 2.38 -0.09 -2.22
C GLU A 160 1.15 -0.72 -1.57
N HIS A 161 0.26 -1.29 -2.39
CA HIS A 161 -1.05 -1.77 -1.95
C HIS A 161 -1.12 -3.29 -1.74
N GLY A 162 -0.01 -4.01 -2.02
CA GLY A 162 0.09 -5.45 -1.83
C GLY A 162 -0.74 -6.22 -2.85
N LEU A 163 -1.63 -7.10 -2.39
CA LEU A 163 -2.56 -7.85 -3.24
C LEU A 163 -3.79 -6.99 -3.57
N VAL A 164 -4.04 -6.79 -4.86
CA VAL A 164 -5.11 -5.92 -5.36
C VAL A 164 -5.99 -6.67 -6.36
N LEU A 165 -7.32 -6.50 -6.24
CA LEU A 165 -8.28 -7.01 -7.23
C LEU A 165 -8.22 -6.17 -8.52
N PRO A 166 -8.37 -6.77 -9.70
CA PRO A 166 -8.31 -6.07 -10.99
C PRO A 166 -9.20 -4.82 -11.06
N GLU A 167 -10.39 -4.87 -10.45
CA GLU A 167 -11.40 -3.81 -10.46
C GLU A 167 -11.14 -2.69 -9.44
N THR A 168 -10.16 -2.85 -8.55
CA THR A 168 -9.88 -1.87 -7.49
C THR A 168 -9.39 -0.57 -8.10
N VAL A 169 -10.05 0.56 -7.83
CA VAL A 169 -9.57 1.87 -8.31
C VAL A 169 -8.32 2.28 -7.55
N LEU A 170 -7.24 2.55 -8.27
CA LEU A 170 -5.96 2.98 -7.73
C LEU A 170 -5.53 4.30 -8.39
N ALA A 171 -5.02 5.23 -7.59
CA ALA A 171 -4.31 6.40 -8.08
C ALA A 171 -2.87 6.02 -8.51
N PRO A 172 -2.22 6.78 -9.43
CA PRO A 172 -0.80 6.60 -9.70
C PRO A 172 0.03 6.78 -8.43
N TYR A 173 1.07 5.95 -8.32
CA TYR A 173 1.99 5.94 -7.20
C TYR A 173 3.40 5.56 -7.66
N ASP A 174 4.42 5.97 -6.89
CA ASP A 174 5.84 5.77 -7.20
C ASP A 174 6.57 4.96 -6.11
N THR A 175 6.03 3.78 -5.83
CA THR A 175 6.64 2.80 -4.92
C THR A 175 7.17 1.63 -5.75
N ALA A 176 8.47 1.36 -5.64
CA ALA A 176 9.09 0.16 -6.20
C ALA A 176 9.49 -0.78 -5.07
N LEU A 177 8.96 -2.01 -5.06
CA LEU A 177 9.27 -3.00 -4.01
C LEU A 177 10.78 -3.31 -3.92
N ALA A 178 11.49 -3.21 -5.05
CA ALA A 178 12.93 -3.42 -5.14
C ALA A 178 13.76 -2.35 -4.40
N GLU A 179 13.19 -1.18 -4.15
CA GLU A 179 13.85 -0.05 -3.48
C GLU A 179 13.61 -0.06 -1.96
N GLN A 180 12.75 -0.96 -1.48
CA GLN A 180 12.38 -1.06 -0.07
C GLN A 180 13.37 -1.93 0.71
N SER A 181 13.39 -1.74 2.04
CA SER A 181 14.25 -2.52 2.94
C SER A 181 13.93 -4.03 2.87
N LYS A 182 14.85 -4.87 3.36
CA LYS A 182 14.61 -6.31 3.45
C LYS A 182 13.42 -6.61 4.38
N ASP A 183 13.31 -5.90 5.49
CA ASP A 183 12.21 -6.05 6.44
C ASP A 183 10.87 -5.62 5.86
N TYR A 184 10.85 -4.52 5.09
CA TYR A 184 9.65 -4.10 4.38
C TYR A 184 9.19 -5.18 3.39
N ARG A 185 10.11 -5.73 2.59
CA ARG A 185 9.78 -6.80 1.63
C ARG A 185 9.27 -8.06 2.31
N ARG A 186 9.83 -8.41 3.47
CA ARG A 186 9.37 -9.55 4.28
C ARG A 186 7.95 -9.33 4.78
N ALA A 187 7.68 -8.18 5.40
CA ALA A 187 6.36 -7.81 5.90
C ALA A 187 5.33 -7.72 4.75
N TRP A 188 5.72 -7.12 3.63
CA TRP A 188 4.92 -7.06 2.41
C TRP A 188 4.55 -8.46 1.91
N GLY A 189 5.51 -9.39 1.87
CA GLY A 189 5.27 -10.77 1.45
C GLY A 189 4.30 -11.52 2.35
N GLN A 190 4.45 -11.40 3.67
CA GLN A 190 3.54 -11.97 4.67
C GLN A 190 2.12 -11.45 4.48
N TRP A 191 1.98 -10.13 4.34
CA TRP A 191 0.70 -9.47 4.15
C TRP A 191 0.00 -9.89 2.85
N VAL A 192 0.74 -9.99 1.74
CA VAL A 192 0.20 -10.40 0.44
C VAL A 192 -0.31 -11.83 0.46
N VAL A 193 0.46 -12.76 1.02
CA VAL A 193 0.05 -14.18 1.07
C VAL A 193 -1.13 -14.37 2.02
N ALA A 194 -1.15 -13.68 3.16
CA ALA A 194 -2.30 -13.70 4.08
C ALA A 194 -3.58 -13.21 3.38
N LYS A 195 -3.50 -12.07 2.66
CA LYS A 195 -4.62 -11.56 1.86
C LYS A 195 -5.08 -12.55 0.78
N LEU A 196 -4.15 -13.23 0.12
CA LEU A 196 -4.48 -14.19 -0.93
C LEU A 196 -5.22 -15.40 -0.35
N ILE A 197 -4.71 -15.96 0.75
CA ILE A 197 -5.36 -17.06 1.45
C ILE A 197 -6.76 -16.65 1.93
N ARG A 198 -6.91 -15.43 2.45
CA ARG A 198 -8.23 -14.91 2.86
C ARG A 198 -9.20 -14.79 1.68
N ALA A 199 -8.73 -14.29 0.54
CA ALA A 199 -9.56 -14.08 -0.64
C ALA A 199 -10.01 -15.41 -1.29
N GLU A 200 -9.15 -16.44 -1.25
CA GLU A 200 -9.41 -17.74 -1.89
C GLU A 200 -9.94 -18.80 -0.90
N GLY A 201 -9.96 -18.50 0.40
CA GLY A 201 -10.30 -19.43 1.49
C GLY A 201 -9.19 -20.43 1.80
N GLN A 202 -8.64 -21.11 0.78
CA GLN A 202 -7.43 -21.92 0.88
C GLN A 202 -6.63 -21.89 -0.43
N VAL A 203 -5.31 -22.05 -0.31
CA VAL A 203 -4.40 -22.14 -1.48
C VAL A 203 -3.69 -23.50 -1.59
N ARG A 204 -3.98 -24.43 -0.67
CA ARG A 204 -3.39 -25.77 -0.68
C ARG A 204 -3.77 -26.51 -1.97
N ASP A 205 -2.78 -27.15 -2.58
CA ASP A 205 -2.84 -27.88 -3.84
C ASP A 205 -3.22 -27.05 -5.09
N ARG A 206 -3.46 -25.74 -4.92
CA ARG A 206 -3.74 -24.81 -6.02
C ARG A 206 -2.47 -24.48 -6.80
N VAL A 207 -2.59 -24.37 -8.12
CA VAL A 207 -1.51 -23.91 -8.98
C VAL A 207 -1.53 -22.38 -9.03
N ILE A 208 -0.50 -21.75 -8.45
CA ILE A 208 -0.34 -20.29 -8.46
C ILE A 208 0.77 -19.91 -9.43
N GLU A 209 0.40 -19.25 -10.52
CA GLU A 209 1.35 -18.78 -11.53
C GLU A 209 1.73 -17.31 -11.29
N ILE A 210 3.03 -17.01 -11.21
CA ILE A 210 3.52 -15.66 -10.90
C ILE A 210 4.19 -15.02 -12.12
N HIS A 211 3.62 -13.90 -12.58
CA HIS A 211 4.15 -13.02 -13.62
C HIS A 211 4.59 -11.69 -13.03
N ALA A 212 5.60 -11.72 -12.17
CA ALA A 212 6.13 -10.55 -11.49
C ALA A 212 7.66 -10.53 -11.49
N GLY A 213 8.25 -9.37 -11.19
CA GLY A 213 9.70 -9.26 -11.02
C GLY A 213 10.20 -10.07 -9.82
N ASP A 214 11.48 -10.44 -9.83
CA ASP A 214 12.05 -11.37 -8.84
C ASP A 214 11.89 -10.93 -7.38
N GLU A 215 11.84 -9.63 -7.10
CA GLU A 215 11.64 -9.11 -5.74
C GLU A 215 10.26 -9.48 -5.18
N TYR A 216 9.22 -9.43 -6.01
CA TYR A 216 7.88 -9.88 -5.64
C TYR A 216 7.88 -11.38 -5.37
N VAL A 217 8.47 -12.13 -6.30
CA VAL A 217 8.56 -13.59 -6.21
C VAL A 217 9.28 -14.02 -4.95
N ARG A 218 10.46 -13.44 -4.67
CA ARG A 218 11.26 -13.75 -3.48
C ARG A 218 10.48 -13.53 -2.19
N ALA A 219 9.68 -12.46 -2.14
CA ALA A 219 8.92 -12.13 -0.95
C ALA A 219 7.77 -13.11 -0.65
N ILE A 220 7.17 -13.76 -1.65
CA ILE A 220 5.96 -14.58 -1.46
C ILE A 220 6.13 -16.08 -1.71
N THR A 221 7.12 -16.51 -2.49
CA THR A 221 7.22 -17.92 -2.93
C THR A 221 7.32 -18.89 -1.76
N LEU A 222 8.20 -18.62 -0.79
CA LEU A 222 8.35 -19.49 0.39
C LEU A 222 7.05 -19.61 1.16
N LEU A 223 6.34 -18.50 1.36
CA LEU A 223 5.09 -18.45 2.11
C LEU A 223 3.95 -19.19 1.39
N LEU A 224 3.86 -19.06 0.06
CA LEU A 224 2.88 -19.79 -0.76
C LEU A 224 3.15 -21.29 -0.76
N THR A 225 4.41 -21.71 -0.91
CA THR A 225 4.79 -23.13 -0.83
C THR A 225 4.54 -23.71 0.56
N GLN A 226 4.84 -22.96 1.63
CA GLN A 226 4.52 -23.36 3.01
C GLN A 226 3.00 -23.48 3.25
N ALA A 227 2.20 -22.65 2.58
CA ALA A 227 0.74 -22.78 2.58
C ALA A 227 0.20 -23.94 1.73
N GLY A 228 1.09 -24.71 1.08
CA GLY A 228 0.76 -25.88 0.28
C GLY A 228 0.40 -25.58 -1.19
N ALA A 229 0.65 -24.37 -1.68
CA ALA A 229 0.41 -24.03 -3.08
C ALA A 229 1.53 -24.54 -4.00
N LYS A 230 1.19 -24.87 -5.24
CA LYS A 230 2.14 -25.23 -6.30
C LYS A 230 2.49 -23.98 -7.11
N VAL A 231 3.66 -23.40 -6.86
CA VAL A 231 4.08 -22.14 -7.50
C VAL A 231 4.72 -22.40 -8.87
N ARG A 232 4.19 -21.75 -9.93
CA ARG A 232 4.76 -21.75 -11.29
C ARG A 232 5.34 -20.38 -11.66
N ARG A 233 6.46 -20.39 -12.36
CA ARG A 233 7.16 -19.19 -12.85
C ARG A 233 7.58 -19.37 -14.31
N PRO A 234 6.66 -19.32 -15.27
CA PRO A 234 6.93 -19.63 -16.68
C PRO A 234 7.97 -18.71 -17.34
N LEU A 235 8.21 -17.53 -16.74
CA LEU A 235 9.11 -16.52 -17.25
C LEU A 235 10.39 -16.34 -16.41
N ALA A 236 10.67 -17.24 -15.47
CA ALA A 236 11.86 -17.14 -14.63
C ALA A 236 13.13 -17.14 -15.51
N GLY A 237 14.01 -16.15 -15.30
CA GLY A 237 15.28 -16.03 -16.01
C GLY A 237 15.20 -15.46 -17.43
N LEU A 238 14.00 -15.28 -18.01
CA LEU A 238 13.87 -14.74 -19.36
C LEU A 238 14.09 -13.21 -19.38
N PRO A 239 14.87 -12.67 -20.32
CA PRO A 239 14.98 -11.22 -20.51
C PRO A 239 13.66 -10.63 -21.05
N LEU A 240 13.49 -9.31 -20.91
CA LEU A 240 12.22 -8.63 -21.22
C LEU A 240 11.69 -8.93 -22.64
N GLY A 241 12.56 -8.90 -23.65
CA GLY A 241 12.17 -9.19 -25.03
C GLY A 241 11.61 -10.59 -25.22
N GLU A 242 12.24 -11.59 -24.59
CA GLU A 242 11.79 -12.98 -24.62
C GLU A 242 10.50 -13.19 -23.83
N GLN A 243 10.30 -12.46 -22.72
CA GLN A 243 9.03 -12.47 -22.01
C GLN A 243 7.89 -11.95 -22.88
N LEU A 244 8.08 -10.83 -23.59
CA LEU A 244 7.08 -10.28 -24.51
C LEU A 244 6.75 -11.29 -25.61
N ALA A 245 7.78 -11.86 -26.25
CA ALA A 245 7.61 -12.86 -27.29
C ALA A 245 6.96 -14.16 -26.77
N TRP A 246 7.19 -14.52 -25.51
CA TRP A 246 6.54 -15.67 -24.89
C TRP A 246 5.03 -15.47 -24.78
N TYR A 247 4.55 -14.29 -24.37
CA TYR A 247 3.12 -13.99 -24.31
C TYR A 247 2.46 -14.00 -25.70
N ASP A 248 3.17 -13.47 -26.70
CA ASP A 248 2.67 -13.40 -28.08
C ASP A 248 2.53 -14.80 -28.72
N ARG A 249 3.24 -15.81 -28.21
CA ARG A 249 3.17 -17.21 -28.67
C ARG A 249 2.11 -18.06 -27.95
N GLN A 250 1.43 -17.54 -26.93
CA GLN A 250 0.48 -18.35 -26.17
C GLN A 250 -0.79 -18.62 -27.00
N PRO A 251 -1.26 -19.88 -27.05
CA PRO A 251 -2.43 -20.24 -27.86
C PRO A 251 -3.68 -19.50 -27.37
N GLN A 252 -4.45 -18.93 -28.31
CA GLN A 252 -5.77 -18.42 -27.98
C GLN A 252 -6.70 -19.58 -27.62
N PRO A 253 -7.49 -19.50 -26.52
CA PRO A 253 -8.57 -20.45 -26.31
C PRO A 253 -9.60 -20.33 -27.45
N PRO A 254 -10.34 -21.40 -27.77
CA PRO A 254 -11.40 -21.34 -28.77
C PRO A 254 -12.40 -20.25 -28.41
N ALA A 255 -12.92 -19.56 -29.43
CA ALA A 255 -13.85 -18.45 -29.27
C ALA A 255 -15.07 -18.86 -28.43
N PRO A 256 -15.53 -18.03 -27.48
CA PRO A 256 -16.77 -18.31 -26.77
C PRO A 256 -17.95 -18.29 -27.74
N GLU A 257 -18.80 -19.33 -27.70
CA GLU A 257 -20.10 -19.32 -28.34
C GLU A 257 -20.92 -18.12 -27.83
N GLN A 258 -21.74 -17.55 -28.73
CA GLN A 258 -22.46 -16.29 -28.59
C GLN A 258 -23.25 -16.16 -27.26
N PRO A 259 -23.45 -14.92 -26.76
CA PRO A 259 -24.05 -14.70 -25.46
C PRO A 259 -25.53 -15.11 -25.45
N MET A 260 -25.84 -16.21 -24.76
CA MET A 260 -27.21 -16.52 -24.39
C MET A 260 -27.72 -15.43 -23.44
N ALA A 261 -28.85 -14.83 -23.80
CA ALA A 261 -29.54 -13.82 -23.02
C ALA A 261 -29.63 -14.25 -21.54
N LEU A 262 -29.19 -13.37 -20.64
CA LEU A 262 -29.34 -13.56 -19.20
C LEU A 262 -30.85 -13.57 -18.88
N ALA A 263 -31.42 -14.78 -18.84
CA ALA A 263 -32.69 -14.99 -18.17
C ALA A 263 -32.51 -14.56 -16.71
N THR A 264 -33.37 -13.64 -16.29
CA THR A 264 -33.50 -13.13 -14.94
C THR A 264 -33.81 -14.32 -14.02
N GLN A 265 -32.79 -14.88 -13.37
CA GLN A 265 -33.01 -15.84 -12.29
C GLN A 265 -33.27 -15.06 -10.99
N PRO A 266 -34.30 -15.42 -10.21
CA PRO A 266 -34.60 -14.76 -8.95
C PRO A 266 -33.42 -14.89 -8.00
N ARG A 267 -33.11 -13.79 -7.29
CA ARG A 267 -32.09 -13.74 -6.23
C ARG A 267 -32.31 -14.92 -5.28
N GLN A 268 -31.42 -15.91 -5.37
CA GLN A 268 -31.34 -16.93 -4.33
C GLN A 268 -30.99 -16.22 -3.03
N THR A 269 -31.89 -16.33 -2.06
CA THR A 269 -31.68 -15.90 -0.69
C THR A 269 -30.34 -16.44 -0.22
N VAL A 270 -29.43 -15.54 0.14
CA VAL A 270 -28.17 -15.87 0.80
C VAL A 270 -28.53 -16.70 2.03
N ARG A 271 -28.22 -17.99 1.96
CA ARG A 271 -28.30 -18.90 3.10
C ARG A 271 -27.29 -18.38 4.13
N PRO A 272 -27.67 -18.18 5.41
CA PRO A 272 -26.73 -17.70 6.41
C PRO A 272 -25.52 -18.63 6.43
N LEU A 273 -24.32 -18.08 6.30
CA LEU A 273 -23.10 -18.85 6.54
C LEU A 273 -23.19 -19.37 7.97
N ALA A 274 -23.19 -20.69 8.13
CA ALA A 274 -23.00 -21.29 9.43
C ALA A 274 -21.68 -20.76 10.02
N LEU A 275 -21.75 -20.25 11.25
CA LEU A 275 -20.61 -19.82 12.05
C LEU A 275 -19.60 -20.98 12.16
N THR A 276 -18.64 -21.04 11.25
CA THR A 276 -17.52 -21.97 11.35
C THR A 276 -16.57 -21.43 12.42
N GLY A 277 -16.68 -22.02 13.61
CA GLY A 277 -15.84 -21.71 14.77
C GLY A 277 -16.37 -20.54 15.58
N ILE A 278 -17.10 -20.84 16.66
CA ILE A 278 -17.26 -19.92 17.78
C ILE A 278 -15.83 -19.59 18.27
N PRO A 279 -15.38 -18.32 18.28
CA PRO A 279 -14.17 -17.95 19.00
C PRO A 279 -14.33 -18.49 20.42
N VAL A 280 -13.36 -19.28 20.88
CA VAL A 280 -13.24 -19.75 22.28
C VAL A 280 -13.70 -18.61 23.19
N PRO A 281 -14.60 -18.87 24.16
CA PRO A 281 -15.27 -17.80 24.90
C PRO A 281 -14.26 -16.75 25.29
N ALA A 282 -14.55 -15.48 25.00
CA ALA A 282 -13.89 -14.40 25.69
C ALA A 282 -13.79 -14.83 27.15
N ARG A 283 -12.54 -14.84 27.64
CA ARG A 283 -12.25 -15.09 29.04
C ARG A 283 -13.23 -14.23 29.85
N PRO A 284 -13.73 -14.69 31.01
CA PRO A 284 -14.72 -13.98 31.83
C PRO A 284 -14.46 -12.47 31.97
N ASP A 285 -13.18 -12.08 31.93
CA ASP A 285 -12.67 -10.71 32.00
C ASP A 285 -12.99 -9.83 30.77
N ALA A 286 -13.16 -10.36 29.56
CA ALA A 286 -13.28 -9.50 28.36
C ALA A 286 -14.58 -8.71 28.35
N ARG A 287 -15.69 -9.31 28.82
CA ARG A 287 -16.96 -8.60 29.00
C ARG A 287 -16.83 -7.47 30.02
N ALA A 288 -16.11 -7.72 31.12
CA ALA A 288 -15.85 -6.71 32.14
C ALA A 288 -14.97 -5.57 31.60
N ILE A 289 -13.95 -5.88 30.80
CA ILE A 289 -13.10 -4.88 30.14
C ILE A 289 -13.92 -4.05 29.15
N VAL A 290 -14.74 -4.67 28.32
CA VAL A 290 -15.63 -3.98 27.37
C VAL A 290 -16.61 -3.08 28.11
N ALA A 291 -17.25 -3.58 29.17
CA ALA A 291 -18.14 -2.78 29.99
C ALA A 291 -17.42 -1.57 30.62
N ALA A 292 -16.21 -1.76 31.13
CA ALA A 292 -15.41 -0.67 31.70
C ALA A 292 -14.96 0.35 30.65
N LEU A 293 -14.56 -0.10 29.45
CA LEU A 293 -14.24 0.78 28.32
C LEU A 293 -15.46 1.64 27.95
N LEU A 294 -16.63 1.03 27.79
CA LEU A 294 -17.85 1.73 27.42
C LEU A 294 -18.32 2.69 28.53
N THR A 295 -18.23 2.30 29.80
CA THR A 295 -18.52 3.19 30.93
C THR A 295 -17.59 4.39 30.95
N TYR A 296 -16.28 4.16 30.85
CA TYR A 296 -15.29 5.24 30.79
C TYR A 296 -15.54 6.18 29.59
N GLY A 297 -15.88 5.61 28.43
CA GLY A 297 -16.21 6.38 27.23
C GLY A 297 -17.44 7.28 27.43
N ARG A 298 -18.52 6.76 28.03
CA ARG A 298 -19.73 7.51 28.33
C ARG A 298 -19.51 8.60 29.37
N GLU A 299 -18.79 8.30 30.46
CA GLU A 299 -18.45 9.28 31.50
C GLU A 299 -17.65 10.44 30.91
N HIS A 300 -16.61 10.15 30.13
CA HIS A 300 -15.81 11.18 29.48
C HIS A 300 -16.58 11.99 28.43
N GLN A 301 -17.60 11.40 27.78
CA GLN A 301 -18.50 12.14 26.90
C GLN A 301 -19.46 13.03 27.71
N ALA A 302 -20.00 12.53 28.82
CA ALA A 302 -20.90 13.27 29.71
C ALA A 302 -20.20 14.48 30.35
N GLU A 303 -18.95 14.33 30.78
CA GLU A 303 -18.11 15.44 31.28
C GLU A 303 -17.93 16.56 30.25
N ARG A 304 -18.07 16.24 28.96
CA ARG A 304 -17.96 17.19 27.85
C ARG A 304 -19.31 17.66 27.33
N ALA A 305 -20.43 17.18 27.89
CA ALA A 305 -21.75 17.57 27.46
C ALA A 305 -21.90 19.10 27.55
N GLY A 306 -22.48 19.71 26.50
CA GLY A 306 -22.60 21.16 26.39
C GLY A 306 -21.33 21.90 25.96
N THR A 307 -20.19 21.22 25.81
CA THR A 307 -18.96 21.79 25.26
C THR A 307 -18.74 21.30 23.81
N PRO A 308 -18.48 22.19 22.83
CA PRO A 308 -18.20 21.77 21.47
C PRO A 308 -17.01 20.79 21.39
N PRO A 309 -17.03 19.81 20.48
CA PRO A 309 -15.90 18.94 20.24
C PRO A 309 -14.62 19.73 19.95
N ARG A 310 -13.49 19.26 20.49
CA ARG A 310 -12.19 19.89 20.35
C ARG A 310 -11.19 18.88 19.79
N PHE A 311 -10.83 19.06 18.53
CA PHE A 311 -9.88 18.25 17.78
C PHE A 311 -8.46 18.83 17.81
N THR A 312 -8.35 20.15 18.01
CA THR A 312 -7.07 20.88 18.03
C THR A 312 -7.10 22.02 19.06
N PRO A 313 -5.95 22.53 19.53
CA PRO A 313 -5.93 23.70 20.40
C PRO A 313 -6.55 24.97 19.77
N HIS A 314 -6.62 25.06 18.43
CA HIS A 314 -7.06 26.24 17.69
C HIS A 314 -8.60 26.37 17.58
N PRO A 315 -9.25 27.38 18.22
CA PRO A 315 -10.71 27.49 18.27
C PRO A 315 -11.38 27.58 16.90
N GLU A 316 -10.87 28.44 16.01
CA GLU A 316 -11.47 28.63 14.68
C GLU A 316 -11.35 27.41 13.77
N ALA A 317 -10.29 26.60 13.93
CA ALA A 317 -10.15 25.35 13.21
C ALA A 317 -11.21 24.35 13.68
N ASN A 318 -11.46 24.24 14.99
CA ASN A 318 -12.56 23.42 15.50
C ASN A 318 -13.92 23.90 14.96
N ALA A 319 -14.18 25.21 14.98
CA ALA A 319 -15.43 25.77 14.44
C ALA A 319 -15.59 25.43 12.94
N LEU A 320 -14.51 25.52 12.16
CA LEU A 320 -14.52 25.17 10.74
C LEU A 320 -14.83 23.67 10.53
N ILE A 321 -14.21 22.76 11.28
CA ILE A 321 -14.48 21.32 11.19
C ILE A 321 -15.93 20.99 11.52
N LEU A 322 -16.51 21.66 12.51
CA LEU A 322 -17.89 21.41 12.95
C LEU A 322 -18.94 21.96 11.97
N THR A 323 -18.61 22.99 11.20
CA THR A 323 -19.58 23.71 10.34
C THR A 323 -19.39 23.48 8.84
N ASN A 324 -18.20 23.01 8.41
CA ASN A 324 -17.89 22.80 7.01
C ASN A 324 -17.60 21.30 6.73
N PRO A 325 -18.53 20.57 6.09
CA PRO A 325 -18.37 19.17 5.72
C PRO A 325 -17.11 18.86 4.90
N PHE A 326 -16.69 19.78 4.03
CA PHE A 326 -15.51 19.57 3.22
C PHE A 326 -14.24 19.71 4.07
N ALA A 327 -14.19 20.67 4.98
CA ALA A 327 -13.10 20.79 5.96
C ALA A 327 -12.96 19.52 6.81
N PHE A 328 -14.08 18.95 7.27
CA PHE A 328 -14.10 17.67 7.97
C PHE A 328 -13.47 16.55 7.14
N LEU A 329 -13.91 16.39 5.89
CA LEU A 329 -13.36 15.38 4.97
C LEU A 329 -11.85 15.56 4.77
N LEU A 330 -11.38 16.80 4.55
CA LEU A 330 -9.96 17.07 4.39
C LEU A 330 -9.16 16.77 5.66
N ALA A 331 -9.69 17.06 6.86
CA ALA A 331 -9.03 16.68 8.13
C ALA A 331 -8.83 15.16 8.22
N VAL A 332 -9.84 14.37 7.83
CA VAL A 332 -9.71 12.89 7.79
C VAL A 332 -8.63 12.46 6.81
N ILE A 333 -8.44 13.16 5.69
CA ILE A 333 -7.36 12.88 4.73
C ILE A 333 -5.99 13.24 5.33
N PHE A 334 -5.89 14.38 6.02
CA PHE A 334 -4.67 14.83 6.70
C PHE A 334 -4.24 13.97 7.88
N ASP A 335 -5.17 13.25 8.54
CA ASP A 335 -4.91 12.48 9.76
C ASP A 335 -4.10 11.20 9.52
N GLN A 336 -2.83 11.38 9.12
CA GLN A 336 -1.87 10.32 8.91
C GLN A 336 -0.43 10.82 8.92
N GLY A 337 0.38 10.26 9.80
CA GLY A 337 1.81 10.57 9.80
C GLY A 337 2.19 11.94 10.36
N ILE A 338 1.24 12.66 10.94
CA ILE A 338 1.47 13.86 11.74
C ILE A 338 0.64 13.75 13.03
N PRO A 339 0.92 14.57 14.06
CA PRO A 339 0.06 14.63 15.24
C PRO A 339 -1.39 14.99 14.86
N ALA A 340 -2.36 14.36 15.51
CA ALA A 340 -3.78 14.57 15.23
C ALA A 340 -4.16 16.06 15.32
N GLU A 341 -3.69 16.77 16.34
CA GLU A 341 -3.99 18.20 16.52
C GLU A 341 -3.56 19.06 15.32
N ARG A 342 -2.47 18.66 14.65
CA ARG A 342 -1.99 19.32 13.42
C ARG A 342 -2.84 18.90 12.22
N ALA A 343 -3.20 17.63 12.10
CA ALA A 343 -4.04 17.14 11.00
C ALA A 343 -5.41 17.79 11.00
N TRP A 344 -6.05 17.87 12.17
CA TRP A 344 -7.37 18.49 12.33
C TRP A 344 -7.35 20.02 12.24
N GLN A 345 -6.18 20.67 12.41
CA GLN A 345 -6.00 22.08 12.10
C GLN A 345 -5.73 22.36 10.62
N ALA A 346 -5.15 21.40 9.89
CA ALA A 346 -4.65 21.62 8.53
C ALA A 346 -5.68 22.16 7.51
N PRO A 347 -6.98 21.81 7.55
CA PRO A 347 -7.97 22.43 6.66
C PRO A 347 -8.15 23.93 6.88
N TYR A 348 -8.04 24.40 8.13
CA TYR A 348 -8.06 25.82 8.44
C TYR A 348 -6.82 26.50 7.88
N ASP A 349 -5.63 25.95 8.12
CA ASP A 349 -4.38 26.52 7.61
C ASP A 349 -4.36 26.54 6.07
N LEU A 350 -4.89 25.48 5.43
CA LEU A 350 -5.06 25.41 3.98
C LEU A 350 -6.01 26.51 3.47
N ARG A 351 -7.14 26.72 4.16
CA ARG A 351 -8.08 27.80 3.84
C ARG A 351 -7.41 29.17 3.94
N GLN A 352 -6.55 29.40 4.93
CA GLN A 352 -5.81 30.66 5.06
C GLN A 352 -4.83 30.87 3.89
N ARG A 353 -4.16 29.80 3.44
CA ARG A 353 -3.19 29.87 2.33
C ARG A 353 -3.84 30.05 0.96
N LEU A 354 -5.01 29.44 0.75
CA LEU A 354 -5.76 29.55 -0.51
C LEU A 354 -6.71 30.75 -0.54
N GLY A 355 -7.12 31.26 0.63
CA GLY A 355 -8.20 32.25 0.77
C GLY A 355 -9.61 31.66 0.64
N HIS A 356 -9.75 30.34 0.44
CA HIS A 356 -11.03 29.63 0.34
C HIS A 356 -10.85 28.15 0.70
N LEU A 357 -11.97 27.43 0.85
CA LEU A 357 -12.00 25.98 0.95
C LEU A 357 -13.17 25.43 0.12
N ASP A 358 -13.17 25.83 -1.15
CA ASP A 358 -14.21 25.52 -2.13
C ASP A 358 -13.78 24.33 -3.00
N PRO A 359 -14.55 23.22 -3.06
CA PRO A 359 -14.20 22.04 -3.85
C PRO A 359 -14.01 22.33 -5.34
N ALA A 360 -14.87 23.15 -5.97
CA ALA A 360 -14.80 23.42 -7.40
C ALA A 360 -13.51 24.16 -7.77
N ARG A 361 -13.17 25.19 -7.00
CA ARG A 361 -11.92 25.95 -7.17
C ARG A 361 -10.68 25.09 -6.89
N MET A 362 -10.69 24.30 -5.82
CA MET A 362 -9.57 23.39 -5.52
C MET A 362 -9.36 22.33 -6.61
N ALA A 363 -10.44 21.84 -7.23
CA ALA A 363 -10.38 20.92 -8.36
C ALA A 363 -9.85 21.59 -9.64
N ALA A 364 -10.22 22.85 -9.88
CA ALA A 364 -9.78 23.62 -11.05
C ALA A 364 -8.35 24.16 -10.92
N GLU A 365 -7.84 24.36 -9.70
CA GLU A 365 -6.56 25.03 -9.42
C GLU A 365 -5.57 24.12 -8.66
N PRO A 366 -5.25 22.90 -9.16
CA PRO A 366 -4.46 21.91 -8.41
C PRO A 366 -3.04 22.38 -8.08
N ALA A 367 -2.44 23.21 -8.94
CA ALA A 367 -1.11 23.79 -8.71
C ALA A 367 -1.10 24.72 -7.48
N GLN A 368 -2.18 25.46 -7.23
CA GLN A 368 -2.28 26.33 -6.06
C GLN A 368 -2.45 25.50 -4.78
N VAL A 369 -3.25 24.43 -4.82
CA VAL A 369 -3.36 23.48 -3.69
C VAL A 369 -2.00 22.89 -3.36
N HIS A 370 -1.24 22.47 -4.38
CA HIS A 370 0.11 21.95 -4.19
C HIS A 370 1.06 22.98 -3.57
N ALA A 371 1.09 24.20 -4.12
CA ALA A 371 1.90 25.29 -3.58
C ALA A 371 1.52 25.60 -2.11
N ALA A 372 0.22 25.70 -1.80
CA ALA A 372 -0.27 25.98 -0.45
C ALA A 372 0.15 24.91 0.55
N VAL A 373 0.07 23.62 0.20
CA VAL A 373 0.54 22.53 1.09
C VAL A 373 2.06 22.57 1.29
N ALA A 374 2.82 22.89 0.23
CA ALA A 374 4.28 22.86 0.22
C ALA A 374 4.97 24.15 0.72
N GLN A 375 4.23 25.25 0.91
CA GLN A 375 4.76 26.51 1.48
C GLN A 375 5.57 26.25 2.76
N PRO A 376 6.61 27.08 3.07
CA PRO A 376 7.44 26.93 4.26
C PRO A 376 6.63 26.67 5.53
N ARG A 377 7.10 25.73 6.36
CA ARG A 377 6.28 25.03 7.36
C ARG A 377 5.11 24.31 6.66
N ALA A 378 5.46 23.35 5.81
CA ALA A 378 4.52 22.59 5.00
C ALA A 378 3.39 22.02 5.86
N LEU A 379 2.16 22.01 5.33
CA LEU A 379 1.00 21.53 6.11
C LEU A 379 1.12 20.05 6.47
N HIS A 380 1.79 19.28 5.62
CA HIS A 380 1.98 17.85 5.78
C HIS A 380 3.39 17.39 5.46
N ARG A 381 3.83 16.27 6.04
CA ARG A 381 5.14 15.67 5.70
C ARG A 381 5.15 15.01 4.30
N PHE A 382 3.99 14.53 3.85
CA PHE A 382 3.79 13.95 2.51
C PHE A 382 3.49 15.05 1.48
N VAL A 383 4.43 15.98 1.30
CA VAL A 383 4.24 17.17 0.46
C VAL A 383 3.92 16.86 -0.99
N ASN A 384 4.35 15.71 -1.51
CA ASN A 384 4.12 15.31 -2.91
C ASN A 384 2.76 14.60 -3.11
N ASN A 385 2.31 13.81 -2.12
CA ASN A 385 1.11 12.97 -2.28
C ASN A 385 -0.14 13.68 -1.74
N MET A 386 -0.01 14.39 -0.62
CA MET A 386 -1.13 15.02 0.06
C MET A 386 -1.92 15.97 -0.85
N PRO A 387 -1.29 16.87 -1.63
CA PRO A 387 -2.04 17.74 -2.53
C PRO A 387 -2.87 16.98 -3.55
N GLY A 388 -2.32 15.90 -4.12
CA GLY A 388 -3.04 15.04 -5.06
C GLY A 388 -4.29 14.41 -4.45
N TRP A 389 -4.22 13.97 -3.18
CA TRP A 389 -5.39 13.45 -2.48
C TRP A 389 -6.45 14.52 -2.18
N LEU A 390 -6.03 15.74 -1.81
CA LEU A 390 -6.97 16.84 -1.55
C LEU A 390 -7.69 17.28 -2.83
N VAL A 391 -6.95 17.39 -3.95
CA VAL A 391 -7.53 17.69 -5.27
C VAL A 391 -8.47 16.56 -5.72
N ALA A 392 -8.06 15.30 -5.58
CA ALA A 392 -8.92 14.16 -5.92
C ALA A 392 -10.20 14.14 -5.08
N ALA A 393 -10.11 14.46 -3.78
CA ALA A 393 -11.28 14.59 -2.93
C ALA A 393 -12.21 15.72 -3.39
N ALA A 394 -11.64 16.86 -3.78
CA ALA A 394 -12.40 17.98 -4.34
C ALA A 394 -13.14 17.57 -5.63
N LEU A 395 -12.46 16.88 -6.55
CA LEU A 395 -13.05 16.35 -7.79
C LEU A 395 -14.20 15.37 -7.52
N ILE A 396 -14.02 14.42 -6.58
CA ILE A 396 -15.08 13.47 -6.20
C ILE A 396 -16.28 14.23 -5.62
N VAL A 397 -16.06 15.20 -4.74
CA VAL A 397 -17.13 16.02 -4.15
C VAL A 397 -17.89 16.78 -5.23
N VAL A 398 -17.20 17.38 -6.21
CA VAL A 398 -17.85 18.09 -7.32
C VAL A 398 -18.65 17.13 -8.19
N ASN A 399 -18.03 16.04 -8.65
CA ASN A 399 -18.61 15.16 -9.67
C ASN A 399 -19.71 14.24 -9.12
N GLU A 400 -19.53 13.71 -7.91
CA GLU A 400 -20.45 12.71 -7.34
C GLU A 400 -21.43 13.32 -6.32
N TYR A 401 -21.06 14.45 -5.71
CA TYR A 401 -21.82 15.07 -4.62
C TYR A 401 -22.21 16.53 -4.92
N GLY A 402 -22.08 16.98 -6.17
CA GLY A 402 -22.53 18.31 -6.62
C GLY A 402 -21.85 19.48 -5.92
N GLY A 403 -20.60 19.30 -5.45
CA GLY A 403 -19.86 20.32 -4.72
C GLY A 403 -20.14 20.35 -3.21
N GLU A 404 -21.08 19.54 -2.72
CA GLU A 404 -21.51 19.53 -1.33
C GLU A 404 -21.05 18.27 -0.60
N ALA A 405 -19.91 18.33 0.10
CA ALA A 405 -19.36 17.18 0.82
C ALA A 405 -20.31 16.58 1.87
N GLY A 406 -21.26 17.36 2.41
CA GLY A 406 -22.28 16.87 3.35
C GLY A 406 -23.17 15.77 2.76
N ARG A 407 -23.32 15.71 1.42
CA ARG A 407 -24.10 14.68 0.74
C ARG A 407 -23.48 13.28 0.85
N ILE A 408 -22.21 13.15 1.25
CA ILE A 408 -21.56 11.86 1.51
C ILE A 408 -22.32 11.08 2.59
N TRP A 409 -22.80 11.77 3.64
CA TRP A 409 -23.56 11.19 4.75
C TRP A 409 -25.02 11.64 4.81
N ALA A 410 -25.56 12.21 3.72
CA ALA A 410 -26.97 12.55 3.65
C ALA A 410 -27.87 11.30 3.58
N GLY A 411 -29.12 11.46 4.01
CA GLY A 411 -30.15 10.43 3.93
C GLY A 411 -30.03 9.32 4.98
N GLU A 412 -29.47 9.65 6.15
CA GLU A 412 -29.32 8.73 7.30
C GLU A 412 -28.74 7.35 6.91
N PRO A 413 -27.55 7.30 6.27
CA PRO A 413 -27.03 6.07 5.72
C PRO A 413 -26.76 5.03 6.83
N ARG A 414 -26.76 3.75 6.45
CA ARG A 414 -26.19 2.71 7.32
C ARG A 414 -24.69 2.97 7.51
N ALA A 415 -24.18 2.70 8.71
CA ALA A 415 -22.77 2.92 9.04
C ALA A 415 -21.79 2.26 8.03
N ALA A 416 -22.09 1.03 7.59
CA ALA A 416 -21.28 0.30 6.61
C ALA A 416 -21.25 0.99 5.23
N ASP A 417 -22.39 1.52 4.78
CA ASP A 417 -22.49 2.23 3.50
C ASP A 417 -21.72 3.55 3.56
N LEU A 418 -21.82 4.28 4.67
CA LEU A 418 -21.06 5.51 4.87
C LEU A 418 -19.54 5.24 4.90
N ALA A 419 -19.10 4.19 5.61
CA ALA A 419 -17.71 3.77 5.58
C ALA A 419 -17.23 3.43 4.16
N ALA A 420 -18.06 2.75 3.37
CA ALA A 420 -17.76 2.43 1.97
C ALA A 420 -17.65 3.69 1.10
N ARG A 421 -18.55 4.67 1.26
CA ARG A 421 -18.49 5.97 0.56
C ARG A 421 -17.20 6.71 0.90
N LEU A 422 -16.83 6.77 2.19
CA LEU A 422 -15.60 7.43 2.65
C LEU A 422 -14.32 6.77 2.09
N ARG A 423 -14.30 5.44 1.93
CA ARG A 423 -13.14 4.72 1.35
C ARG A 423 -12.92 4.99 -0.15
N ARG A 424 -13.88 5.60 -0.84
CA ARG A 424 -13.70 6.03 -2.24
C ARG A 424 -12.74 7.21 -2.37
N PHE A 425 -12.49 7.94 -1.29
CA PHE A 425 -11.59 9.08 -1.28
C PHE A 425 -10.13 8.62 -1.13
N PRO A 426 -9.22 9.00 -2.04
CA PRO A 426 -7.81 8.67 -1.92
C PRO A 426 -7.23 9.11 -0.58
N GLY A 427 -6.45 8.21 0.00
CA GLY A 427 -5.90 8.40 1.33
C GLY A 427 -6.85 7.99 2.46
N ILE A 428 -8.12 7.61 2.25
CA ILE A 428 -9.01 7.09 3.31
C ILE A 428 -9.13 5.56 3.19
N ALA A 429 -8.51 4.83 4.12
CA ALA A 429 -8.63 3.38 4.26
C ALA A 429 -9.50 2.99 5.48
N GLN A 430 -9.56 1.69 5.82
CA GLN A 430 -10.39 1.13 6.90
C GLN A 430 -10.35 1.99 8.17
N LYS A 431 -9.16 2.24 8.73
CA LYS A 431 -8.99 2.99 9.99
C LYS A 431 -9.71 4.33 9.93
N LYS A 432 -9.43 5.11 8.89
CA LYS A 432 -9.91 6.50 8.79
C LYS A 432 -11.39 6.56 8.45
N SER A 433 -11.90 5.61 7.67
CA SER A 433 -13.34 5.47 7.45
C SER A 433 -14.09 5.12 8.74
N ALA A 434 -13.55 4.18 9.53
CA ALA A 434 -14.12 3.77 10.82
C ALA A 434 -14.15 4.95 11.82
N MET A 435 -13.01 5.62 11.98
CA MET A 435 -12.88 6.82 12.80
C MET A 435 -13.86 7.92 12.38
N ALA A 436 -13.93 8.22 11.08
CA ALA A 436 -14.78 9.29 10.56
C ALA A 436 -16.27 9.01 10.79
N VAL A 437 -16.74 7.76 10.60
CA VAL A 437 -18.12 7.38 10.88
C VAL A 437 -18.47 7.61 12.36
N GLU A 438 -17.59 7.18 13.28
CA GLU A 438 -17.83 7.35 14.72
C GLU A 438 -17.78 8.82 15.14
N ILE A 439 -16.89 9.64 14.56
CA ILE A 439 -16.87 11.09 14.81
C ILE A 439 -18.14 11.76 14.27
N LEU A 440 -18.59 11.40 13.06
CA LEU A 440 -19.82 11.94 12.48
C LEU A 440 -21.03 11.62 13.38
N ALA A 441 -21.16 10.38 13.86
CA ALA A 441 -22.22 9.98 14.76
C ALA A 441 -22.13 10.67 16.15
N ARG A 442 -20.94 10.62 16.77
CA ARG A 442 -20.73 11.05 18.16
C ARG A 442 -20.62 12.55 18.31
N ASP A 443 -19.77 13.18 17.51
CA ASP A 443 -19.33 14.56 17.74
C ASP A 443 -20.10 15.56 16.87
N LEU A 444 -20.47 15.18 15.64
CA LEU A 444 -21.24 16.03 14.73
C LEU A 444 -22.74 15.71 14.72
N ALA A 445 -23.18 14.73 15.53
CA ALA A 445 -24.57 14.31 15.65
C ALA A 445 -25.26 14.01 14.31
N VAL A 446 -24.49 13.51 13.32
CA VAL A 446 -25.04 13.08 12.04
C VAL A 446 -25.89 11.83 12.28
N PRO A 447 -27.16 11.83 11.84
CA PRO A 447 -28.01 10.65 11.96
C PRO A 447 -27.47 9.53 11.06
N ILE A 448 -27.16 8.39 11.66
CA ILE A 448 -26.62 7.20 10.99
C ILE A 448 -27.44 6.00 11.45
N GLN A 449 -27.99 5.27 10.50
CA GLN A 449 -28.75 4.04 10.76
C GLN A 449 -27.79 2.86 11.01
N GLU A 450 -28.28 1.83 11.70
CA GLU A 450 -27.58 0.54 11.86
C GLU A 450 -26.10 0.69 12.27
N LEU A 451 -25.85 1.27 13.44
CA LEU A 451 -24.50 1.45 13.99
C LEU A 451 -23.76 0.13 14.25
N SER A 452 -24.42 -1.03 14.15
CA SER A 452 -23.78 -2.35 14.18
C SER A 452 -22.78 -2.56 13.04
N GLY A 453 -22.85 -1.75 11.97
CA GLY A 453 -21.89 -1.75 10.87
C GLY A 453 -20.64 -0.91 11.10
N THR A 454 -20.48 -0.25 12.26
CA THR A 454 -19.24 0.48 12.58
C THR A 454 -18.10 -0.47 12.94
N ASP A 455 -16.87 -0.02 12.73
CA ASP A 455 -15.66 -0.75 13.10
C ASP A 455 -14.79 0.12 14.00
N ILE A 456 -13.88 -0.51 14.75
CA ILE A 456 -12.81 0.22 15.44
C ILE A 456 -11.79 0.79 14.43
N ALA A 457 -11.18 1.92 14.79
CA ALA A 457 -10.11 2.53 14.02
C ALA A 457 -8.76 1.99 14.51
N TYR A 458 -8.44 0.77 14.10
CA TYR A 458 -7.21 0.08 14.53
C TYR A 458 -5.96 0.93 14.30
N ASP A 459 -5.37 1.37 15.42
CA ASP A 459 -4.17 2.19 15.46
C ASP A 459 -3.26 1.76 16.61
N VAL A 460 -2.13 2.46 16.79
CA VAL A 460 -1.15 2.11 17.82
C VAL A 460 -1.68 2.17 19.25
N HIS A 461 -2.69 3.01 19.53
CA HIS A 461 -3.32 3.13 20.85
C HIS A 461 -4.32 1.98 21.07
N VAL A 462 -5.24 1.79 20.13
CA VAL A 462 -6.23 0.71 20.16
C VAL A 462 -5.53 -0.65 20.20
N ARG A 463 -4.50 -0.84 19.37
CA ARG A 463 -3.59 -2.01 19.39
C ARG A 463 -3.12 -2.33 20.80
N ARG A 464 -2.47 -1.36 21.47
CA ARG A 464 -1.87 -1.60 22.79
C ARG A 464 -2.93 -1.92 23.83
N VAL A 465 -4.05 -1.20 23.81
CA VAL A 465 -5.14 -1.46 24.77
C VAL A 465 -5.72 -2.85 24.53
N PHE A 466 -6.09 -3.21 23.29
CA PHE A 466 -6.71 -4.50 22.98
C PHE A 466 -5.80 -5.68 23.31
N LEU A 467 -4.50 -5.61 22.97
CA LEU A 467 -3.55 -6.68 23.28
C LEU A 467 -3.27 -6.80 24.78
N ARG A 468 -2.95 -5.68 25.47
CA ARG A 468 -2.58 -5.70 26.90
C ARG A 468 -3.75 -6.03 27.82
N THR A 469 -4.98 -5.76 27.37
CA THR A 469 -6.21 -6.17 28.05
C THR A 469 -6.64 -7.59 27.68
N ARG A 470 -5.99 -8.24 26.71
CA ARG A 470 -6.37 -9.54 26.13
C ARG A 470 -7.77 -9.56 25.51
N LEU A 471 -8.27 -8.42 25.06
CA LEU A 471 -9.42 -8.41 24.16
C LEU A 471 -9.04 -9.07 22.83
N ALA A 472 -7.82 -8.83 22.35
CA ALA A 472 -7.27 -9.45 21.15
C ALA A 472 -5.97 -10.21 21.46
N GLU A 473 -5.72 -11.27 20.68
CA GLU A 473 -4.54 -12.13 20.82
C GLU A 473 -3.51 -11.91 19.70
N ARG A 474 -3.94 -11.35 18.56
CA ARG A 474 -3.10 -11.13 17.38
C ARG A 474 -3.09 -9.66 17.02
N ASP A 475 -1.90 -9.16 16.68
CA ASP A 475 -1.70 -7.84 16.12
C ASP A 475 -2.03 -7.80 14.63
N ASP A 476 -3.30 -7.97 14.32
CA ASP A 476 -3.81 -8.03 12.95
C ASP A 476 -5.11 -7.22 12.84
N LEU A 477 -5.22 -6.42 11.77
CA LEU A 477 -6.36 -5.53 11.57
C LEU A 477 -7.68 -6.30 11.54
N ASP A 478 -7.73 -7.38 10.74
CA ASP A 478 -8.96 -8.14 10.58
C ASP A 478 -9.36 -8.80 11.90
N HIS A 479 -8.38 -9.41 12.59
CA HIS A 479 -8.59 -9.97 13.92
C HIS A 479 -9.14 -8.95 14.92
N MET A 480 -8.57 -7.74 14.98
CA MET A 480 -9.01 -6.69 15.89
C MET A 480 -10.45 -6.26 15.61
N VAL A 481 -10.80 -6.09 14.33
CA VAL A 481 -12.16 -5.72 13.90
C VAL A 481 -13.15 -6.84 14.20
N GLU A 482 -12.81 -8.10 13.91
CA GLU A 482 -13.65 -9.26 14.17
C GLU A 482 -13.91 -9.43 15.67
N VAL A 483 -12.88 -9.26 16.52
CA VAL A 483 -13.00 -9.26 17.97
C VAL A 483 -13.93 -8.15 18.46
N ALA A 484 -13.76 -6.92 17.96
CA ALA A 484 -14.64 -5.80 18.35
C ALA A 484 -16.10 -6.07 18.00
N ARG A 485 -16.35 -6.61 16.79
CA ARG A 485 -17.69 -6.99 16.33
C ARG A 485 -18.32 -8.08 17.20
N TRP A 486 -17.51 -9.05 17.62
CA TRP A 486 -17.98 -10.12 18.49
C TRP A 486 -18.26 -9.64 19.92
N LEU A 487 -17.41 -8.77 20.45
CA LEU A 487 -17.51 -8.24 21.82
C LEU A 487 -18.63 -7.21 21.99
N HIS A 488 -18.90 -6.41 20.96
CA HIS A 488 -19.90 -5.34 20.99
C HIS A 488 -20.68 -5.24 19.66
N PRO A 489 -21.52 -6.23 19.33
CA PRO A 489 -22.13 -6.35 18.00
C PRO A 489 -23.10 -5.23 17.63
N GLY A 490 -23.64 -4.51 18.63
CA GLY A 490 -24.57 -3.40 18.38
C GLY A 490 -23.90 -2.12 17.87
N ARG A 491 -22.62 -1.90 18.20
CA ARG A 491 -21.82 -0.75 17.73
C ARG A 491 -20.33 -0.98 17.96
N PRO A 492 -19.67 -1.84 17.17
CA PRO A 492 -18.29 -2.26 17.43
C PRO A 492 -17.31 -1.08 17.53
N GLY A 493 -17.52 -0.03 16.73
CA GLY A 493 -16.72 1.20 16.75
C GLY A 493 -16.83 2.03 18.03
N GLU A 494 -17.82 1.80 18.89
CA GLU A 494 -17.95 2.52 20.17
C GLU A 494 -16.78 2.21 21.13
N LEU A 495 -16.12 1.06 20.94
CA LEU A 495 -14.92 0.68 21.69
C LEU A 495 -13.69 1.51 21.33
N ASP A 496 -13.70 2.16 20.16
CA ASP A 496 -12.55 2.89 19.61
C ASP A 496 -12.14 4.06 20.49
N TYR A 497 -13.08 4.95 20.78
CA TYR A 497 -12.84 6.20 21.52
C TYR A 497 -12.27 5.99 22.93
N PRO A 498 -12.88 5.18 23.82
CA PRO A 498 -12.31 4.93 25.13
C PRO A 498 -10.97 4.21 25.06
N ALA A 499 -10.79 3.25 24.14
CA ALA A 499 -9.52 2.56 23.98
C ALA A 499 -8.41 3.52 23.51
N TRP A 500 -8.71 4.41 22.57
CA TRP A 500 -7.79 5.44 22.10
C TRP A 500 -7.39 6.41 23.23
N LEU A 501 -8.36 6.90 24.00
CA LEU A 501 -8.10 7.78 25.16
C LEU A 501 -7.19 7.10 26.19
N ILE A 502 -7.50 5.83 26.53
CA ILE A 502 -6.70 5.07 27.49
C ILE A 502 -5.29 4.83 26.96
N GLY A 503 -5.19 4.42 25.69
CA GLY A 503 -3.94 4.21 24.98
C GLY A 503 -3.07 5.46 24.90
N ARG A 504 -3.68 6.64 24.88
CA ARG A 504 -2.97 7.93 24.81
C ARG A 504 -2.50 8.44 26.16
N ARG A 505 -3.29 8.28 27.22
CA ARG A 505 -3.03 8.88 28.54
C ARG A 505 -2.29 7.95 29.51
N TRP A 506 -2.57 6.65 29.51
CA TRP A 506 -2.02 5.70 30.49
C TRP A 506 -1.26 4.56 29.82
N CYS A 507 -1.85 3.96 28.79
CA CYS A 507 -1.32 2.77 28.15
C CYS A 507 -0.36 3.13 27.01
N GLY A 508 0.69 3.91 27.33
CA GLY A 508 1.72 4.39 26.41
C GLY A 508 2.72 3.32 25.95
N PRO A 509 3.63 3.66 25.02
CA PRO A 509 4.78 2.81 24.67
C PRO A 509 5.73 2.67 25.87
N GLY A 510 6.36 1.51 26.04
CA GLY A 510 7.18 1.22 27.23
C GLY A 510 6.34 0.89 28.46
N THR A 511 6.70 1.48 29.61
CA THR A 511 6.04 1.28 30.91
C THR A 511 4.75 2.10 31.01
N PRO A 512 3.57 1.47 30.98
CA PRO A 512 2.29 2.17 31.11
C PRO A 512 2.01 2.59 32.56
N ASP A 513 1.28 3.69 32.74
CA ASP A 513 0.73 4.07 34.05
C ASP A 513 -0.52 3.24 34.38
N CYS A 514 -0.30 2.01 34.83
CA CYS A 514 -1.37 1.11 35.23
C CYS A 514 -2.04 1.51 36.56
N GLY A 515 -1.39 2.32 37.40
CA GLY A 515 -1.87 2.65 38.74
C GLY A 515 -3.09 3.57 38.71
N THR A 516 -3.08 4.54 37.79
CA THR A 516 -4.18 5.50 37.63
C THR A 516 -5.11 5.18 36.44
N CYS A 517 -4.83 4.12 35.70
CA CYS A 517 -5.63 3.69 34.55
C CYS A 517 -7.08 3.31 34.95
N PRO A 518 -8.11 3.73 34.18
CA PRO A 518 -9.50 3.34 34.42
C PRO A 518 -9.73 1.81 34.43
N LEU A 519 -8.87 1.04 33.74
CA LEU A 519 -8.96 -0.42 33.67
C LEU A 519 -8.12 -1.13 34.74
N ARG A 520 -7.53 -0.42 35.71
CA ARG A 520 -6.49 -0.95 36.62
C ARG A 520 -6.86 -2.25 37.35
N SER A 521 -8.12 -2.37 37.78
CA SER A 521 -8.62 -3.47 38.61
C SER A 521 -8.92 -4.75 37.83
N ILE A 522 -9.16 -4.63 36.52
CA ILE A 522 -9.61 -5.73 35.67
C ILE A 522 -8.63 -6.06 34.54
N CYS A 523 -7.73 -5.13 34.19
CA CYS A 523 -6.77 -5.34 33.11
C CYS A 523 -5.70 -6.35 33.55
N PRO A 524 -5.45 -7.42 32.76
CA PRO A 524 -4.37 -8.37 33.01
C PRO A 524 -2.97 -7.78 32.80
N LYS A 525 -2.85 -6.61 32.16
CA LYS A 525 -1.58 -5.88 31.95
C LYS A 525 -0.57 -6.75 31.19
N ASP A 526 -1.00 -7.41 30.13
CA ASP A 526 -0.16 -8.37 29.38
C ASP A 526 0.84 -7.65 28.46
N ILE A 527 1.77 -6.90 29.07
CA ILE A 527 2.71 -6.01 28.39
C ILE A 527 3.73 -6.81 27.59
N ALA A 528 4.22 -7.93 28.15
CA ALA A 528 5.23 -8.78 27.53
C ALA A 528 4.67 -9.48 26.28
N GLN A 529 3.47 -10.07 26.36
CA GLN A 529 2.83 -10.68 25.20
C GLN A 529 2.55 -9.64 24.11
N ALA A 530 1.99 -8.48 24.47
CA ALA A 530 1.68 -7.42 23.52
C ALA A 530 2.89 -6.78 22.82
N ALA A 531 4.10 -7.03 23.33
CA ALA A 531 5.36 -6.63 22.70
C ALA A 531 5.96 -7.73 21.81
N ALA A 532 5.55 -8.99 22.01
CA ALA A 532 6.02 -10.16 21.26
C ALA A 532 5.21 -10.43 19.97
N VAL A 533 3.96 -9.99 19.93
CA VAL A 533 3.10 -9.90 18.73
C VAL A 533 3.05 -8.47 18.23
#